data_AF-A0A816QBK1-F1
#
_entry.id   AF-A0A816QBK1-F1
#
_cell.length_a   1.000
_cell.length_b   1.000
_cell.length_c   1.000
_cell.angle_alpha   90.00
_cell.angle_beta   90.00
_cell.angle_gamma   90.00
#
_symmetry.space_group_name_H-M   'P 1'
#
loop_
_entity.id
_entity.type
_entity.pdbx_description
1 polymer ?
#
loop_
_entity_poly.entity_id
_entity_poly.type
_entity_poly.pdbx_seq_one_letter_code
_entity_poly.pdbx_strand_id
1 'polypeptide(L)' 'MRLGDLGIYKLAGCGWHYMDPYTCIQEQGSSTEAHGVSPLMAEAIAVQETLLHAKSRQLSKIC' A
#
# COMPACT_ATOMS: atom_id res chain seq x y z
N MET A 1 -30.24 -1.54 -18.84
CA MET A 1 -29.51 -2.78 -18.50
C MET A 1 -28.60 -3.13 -19.67
N ARG A 2 -27.28 -3.16 -19.47
CA ARG A 2 -26.33 -3.76 -20.41
C ARG A 2 -25.51 -4.80 -19.64
N LEU A 3 -25.79 -6.06 -19.93
CA LEU A 3 -24.95 -7.21 -19.63
C LEU A 3 -23.78 -7.15 -20.61
N GLY A 4 -22.57 -6.86 -20.13
CA GLY A 4 -21.39 -6.86 -20.99
C GLY A 4 -20.20 -6.09 -20.44
N ASP A 5 -19.74 -6.43 -19.23
CA ASP A 5 -18.35 -6.21 -18.78
C ASP A 5 -18.17 -6.91 -17.43
N LEU A 6 -18.06 -8.24 -17.47
CA LEU A 6 -17.72 -9.07 -16.32
C LEU A 6 -16.19 -9.06 -16.10
N GLY A 7 -15.58 -7.88 -16.10
CA GLY A 7 -14.21 -7.72 -15.65
C GLY A 7 -14.21 -7.75 -14.13
N ILE A 8 -13.78 -8.84 -13.51
CA ILE A 8 -13.55 -8.87 -12.07
C ILE A 8 -12.57 -7.74 -11.76
N TYR A 9 -13.07 -6.62 -11.25
CA TYR A 9 -12.26 -5.50 -10.78
C TYR A 9 -11.50 -6.02 -9.56
N LYS A 10 -10.27 -6.51 -9.79
CA LYS A 10 -9.35 -6.86 -8.71
C LYS A 10 -8.84 -5.55 -8.11
N LEU A 11 -9.38 -5.23 -6.94
CA LEU A 11 -8.81 -4.22 -6.06
C LEU A 11 -7.59 -4.82 -5.38
N ALA A 12 -6.50 -4.06 -5.37
CA ALA A 12 -5.29 -4.39 -4.64
C ALA A 12 -5.32 -3.67 -3.30
N GLY A 13 -5.26 -4.41 -2.20
CA GLY A 13 -5.05 -3.81 -0.88
C GLY A 13 -3.57 -3.77 -0.55
N CYS A 14 -3.09 -2.67 0.02
CA CYS A 14 -1.78 -2.59 0.65
C CYS A 14 -1.93 -2.14 2.10
N GLY A 15 -1.01 -2.60 2.95
CA GLY A 15 -0.93 -2.23 4.35
C GLY A 15 0.51 -2.01 4.76
N TRP A 16 0.72 -1.07 5.68
CA TRP A 16 2.04 -0.80 6.23
C TRP A 16 1.97 -0.60 7.74
N HIS A 17 3.07 -0.91 8.41
CA HIS A 17 3.25 -0.69 9.82
C HIS A 17 4.64 -0.08 10.04
N TYR A 18 4.67 1.06 10.70
CA TYR A 18 5.88 1.75 11.12
C TYR A 18 6.03 1.61 12.64
N MET A 19 7.26 1.32 13.08
CA MET A 19 7.64 1.39 14.48
C MET A 19 8.90 2.24 14.59
N ASP A 20 8.80 3.33 15.35
CA ASP A 20 9.97 4.07 15.80
C ASP A 20 10.49 3.45 17.11
N PRO A 21 11.67 2.82 17.13
CA PRO A 21 12.23 2.27 18.36
C PRO A 21 12.70 3.37 19.33
N TYR A 22 12.90 4.60 18.86
CA TYR A 22 13.40 5.72 19.67
C TYR A 22 12.27 6.51 20.31
N THR A 23 11.14 6.65 19.61
CA THR A 23 9.98 7.42 20.10
C THR A 23 8.83 6.53 20.59
N CYS A 24 8.93 5.20 20.43
CA CYS A 24 7.86 4.24 20.74
C CYS A 24 6.55 4.54 19.98
N ILE A 25 6.64 5.25 18.85
CA ILE A 25 5.51 5.55 18.00
C ILE A 25 5.26 4.35 17.08
N GLN A 26 4.06 3.80 17.15
CA GLN A 26 3.53 2.86 16.17
C GLN A 26 2.49 3.58 15.31
N GLU A 27 2.71 3.57 14.00
CA GLU A 27 1.73 4.04 13.03
C GLU A 27 1.44 2.93 12.03
N GLN A 28 0.18 2.73 11.70
CA GLN A 28 -0.23 1.75 10.70
C GLN A 28 -1.23 2.39 9.74
N GLY A 29 -1.24 1.91 8.51
CA GLY A 29 -2.16 2.38 7.49
C GLY A 29 -2.45 1.31 6.46
N SER A 30 -3.50 1.55 5.69
CA SER A 30 -3.87 0.72 4.56
C SER A 30 -4.40 1.59 3.43
N SER A 31 -4.08 1.23 2.19
CA SER A 31 -4.68 1.84 1.00
C SER A 31 -5.24 0.75 0.08
N THR A 32 -6.15 1.15 -0.79
CA THR A 32 -6.72 0.29 -1.83
C THR A 32 -6.52 0.95 -3.18
N GLU A 33 -5.85 0.25 -4.08
CA GLU A 33 -5.55 0.72 -5.42
C GLU A 33 -6.49 0.05 -6.44
N ALA A 34 -7.01 0.85 -7.36
CA ALA A 34 -8.00 0.41 -8.34
C ALA A 34 -7.37 -0.04 -9.67
N HIS A 35 -8.05 -0.99 -10.32
CA HIS A 35 -7.92 -1.38 -11.74
C HIS A 35 -6.64 -2.12 -12.16
N GLY A 36 -6.82 -3.34 -12.69
CA GLY A 36 -5.82 -4.01 -13.53
C GLY A 36 -4.54 -4.49 -12.82
N VAL A 37 -4.50 -4.38 -11.49
CA VAL A 37 -3.33 -4.70 -10.68
C VAL A 37 -3.21 -6.23 -10.55
N SER A 38 -2.12 -6.80 -11.07
CA SER A 38 -1.74 -8.18 -10.73
C SER A 38 -1.33 -8.25 -9.25
N PRO A 39 -1.35 -9.43 -8.60
CA PRO A 39 -0.86 -9.56 -7.22
C PRO A 39 0.57 -9.01 -7.04
N LEU A 40 1.45 -9.21 -8.04
CA LEU A 40 2.80 -8.67 -8.02
C LEU A 40 2.84 -7.14 -8.09
N MET A 41 1.96 -6.55 -8.89
CA MET A 41 1.86 -5.09 -9.00
C MET A 41 1.26 -4.48 -7.73
N ALA A 42 0.36 -5.20 -7.05
CA ALA A 42 -0.17 -4.82 -5.74
C ALA A 42 0.94 -4.78 -4.68
N GLU A 43 1.80 -5.80 -4.64
CA GLU A 43 2.97 -5.84 -3.75
C GLU A 43 3.96 -4.70 -4.05
N ALA A 44 4.23 -4.42 -5.32
CA ALA A 44 5.11 -3.31 -5.70
C ALA A 44 4.55 -1.95 -5.27
N ILE A 45 3.24 -1.73 -5.42
CA ILE A 45 2.60 -0.49 -4.97
C ILE A 45 2.61 -0.41 -3.44
N ALA A 46 2.38 -1.52 -2.73
CA ALA A 46 2.48 -1.55 -1.27
C ALA A 46 3.86 -1.09 -0.78
N VAL A 47 4.93 -1.57 -1.41
CA VAL A 47 6.30 -1.15 -1.11
C VAL A 47 6.51 0.33 -1.45
N GLN A 48 6.06 0.77 -2.63
CA GLN A 48 6.18 2.17 -3.05
C GLN A 48 5.50 3.14 -2.07
N GLU A 49 4.25 2.87 -1.70
CA GLU A 49 3.48 3.70 -0.76
C GLU A 49 4.15 3.74 0.61
N THR A 50 4.65 2.59 1.10
CA THR A 50 5.40 2.51 2.35
C THR A 50 6.64 3.39 2.32
N LEU A 51 7.41 3.34 1.23
CA LEU A 51 8.62 4.16 1.06
C LEU A 51 8.30 5.66 0.96
N LEU A 52 7.22 6.03 0.26
CA LEU A 52 6.78 7.43 0.16
C LEU A 52 6.35 7.98 1.52
N HIS A 53 5.58 7.21 2.27
CA HIS A 53 5.19 7.54 3.65
C HIS A 53 6.43 7.67 4.55
N ALA A 54 7.36 6.72 4.49
CA ALA A 54 8.58 6.77 5.28
C ALA A 54 9.45 7.99 4.95
N LYS A 55 9.59 8.32 3.65
CA LYS A 55 10.28 9.53 3.19
C LYS A 55 9.63 10.80 3.70
N SER A 56 8.30 10.89 3.65
CA SER A 56 7.55 12.06 4.16
C SER A 56 7.81 12.31 5.65
N ARG A 57 8.11 11.25 6.40
CA ARG A 57 8.41 11.27 7.84
C ARG A 57 9.90 11.29 8.16
N GLN A 58 10.77 11.45 7.15
CA GLN A 58 12.23 11.50 7.29
C GLN A 58 12.83 10.28 7.99
N LEU A 59 12.21 9.12 7.81
CA LEU A 59 12.69 7.88 8.39
C LEU A 59 13.93 7.39 7.65
N SER A 60 15.04 7.26 8.37
CA SER A 60 16.33 6.85 7.82
C SER A 60 16.51 5.32 7.81
N LYS A 61 15.62 4.57 8.47
CA LYS A 61 15.60 3.11 8.49
C LYS A 61 14.21 2.59 8.14
N ILE A 62 14.15 1.77 7.11
CA ILE A 62 12.97 1.06 6.66
C ILE A 62 13.41 -0.41 6.63
N CYS A 63 12.78 -1.24 7.45
CA CYS A 63 13.10 -2.66 7.64
C CYS A 63 11.99 -3.50 7.01
#